data_AF-A0A0L7KVV9-F1
#
_entry.id   AF-A0A0L7KVV9-F1
#
_cell.length_a   1.000
_cell.length_b   1.000
_cell.length_c   1.000
_cell.angle_alpha   90.00
_cell.angle_beta   90.00
_cell.angle_gamma   90.00
#
_symmetry.space_group_name_H-M   'P 1'
#
loop_
_entity.id
_entity.type
_entity.pdbx_description
1 polymer ?
#
loop_
_entity_poly.entity_id
_entity_poly.type
_entity_poly.pdbx_seq_one_letter_code
_entity_poly.pdbx_strand_id
1 'polypeptide(L)'
;NETFVIFIIPQSGLSAEVLEEFQHFWREDFEVVHRELGCAIICMSNKFSLMQEDSRMHHVNMHDYVKSFPDGQVLSEKMVGLIHNCEKKYDDLEDDCDRVVKVAACFKRDAKRDGIAPEVTMIEAVMEKYM
;
A
#
# COMPACT_ATOMS: atom_id res chain seq x y z
N ASN A 1 -8.84 -1.21 11.03
CA ASN A 1 -8.61 -2.54 10.43
C ASN A 1 -7.18 -3.00 10.76
N GLU A 2 -7.00 -3.86 11.76
CA GLU A 2 -5.67 -4.26 12.29
C GLU A 2 -4.82 -5.00 11.26
N THR A 3 -5.46 -5.78 10.39
CA THR A 3 -4.81 -6.54 9.30
C THR A 3 -4.03 -5.66 8.32
N PHE A 4 -4.53 -4.45 8.04
CA PHE A 4 -3.89 -3.52 7.11
C PHE A 4 -2.61 -2.91 7.68
N VAL A 5 -2.56 -2.76 8.99
CA VAL A 5 -1.39 -2.27 9.69
C VAL A 5 -0.33 -3.36 9.80
N ILE A 6 -0.76 -4.55 10.16
CA ILE A 6 0.09 -5.74 10.22
C ILE A 6 0.65 -6.06 8.81
N PHE A 7 0.05 -5.59 7.72
CA PHE A 7 0.64 -5.68 6.37
C PHE A 7 1.93 -4.84 6.18
N ILE A 8 2.09 -3.71 6.89
CA ILE A 8 3.19 -2.75 6.66
C ILE A 8 4.46 -3.10 7.44
N ILE A 9 4.31 -3.68 8.64
CA ILE A 9 5.31 -3.63 9.72
C ILE A 9 6.15 -4.92 9.91
N PRO A 10 5.60 -6.14 9.95
CA PRO A 10 6.27 -7.29 10.56
C PRO A 10 7.33 -8.02 9.72
N GLN A 11 7.37 -7.87 8.39
CA GLN A 11 8.30 -8.65 7.54
C GLN A 11 9.25 -7.79 6.71
N SER A 12 9.05 -6.49 6.69
CA SER A 12 9.66 -5.62 5.68
C SER A 12 11.06 -5.14 6.09
N GLY A 13 11.46 -5.34 7.35
CA GLY A 13 12.73 -4.81 7.89
C GLY A 13 12.84 -3.30 7.71
N LEU A 14 11.69 -2.62 7.60
CA LEU A 14 11.61 -1.20 7.33
C LEU A 14 12.18 -0.44 8.52
N SER A 15 13.06 0.52 8.24
CA SER A 15 13.54 1.44 9.27
C SER A 15 12.37 2.23 9.84
N ALA A 16 12.51 2.71 11.07
CA ALA A 16 11.52 3.56 11.72
C ALA A 16 11.09 4.75 10.83
N GLU A 17 12.03 5.30 10.05
CA GLU A 17 11.77 6.36 9.06
C GLU A 17 10.75 5.93 7.99
N VAL A 18 10.88 4.73 7.42
CA VAL A 18 9.91 4.28 6.39
C VAL A 18 8.54 4.00 7.02
N LEU A 19 8.50 3.49 8.25
CA LEU A 19 7.24 3.35 8.98
C LEU A 19 6.57 4.68 9.29
N GLU A 20 7.36 5.70 9.66
CA GLU A 20 6.89 7.05 9.88
C GLU A 20 6.28 7.63 8.60
N GLU A 21 6.91 7.44 7.44
CA GLU A 21 6.34 7.82 6.14
C GLU A 21 5.04 7.06 5.81
N PHE A 22 4.93 5.78 6.17
CA PHE A 22 3.69 5.02 6.03
C PHE A 22 2.56 5.52 6.94
N GLN A 23 2.86 5.99 8.15
CA GLN A 23 1.88 6.66 9.00
C GLN A 23 1.40 7.95 8.34
N HIS A 24 2.33 8.75 7.82
CA HIS A 24 2.01 9.98 7.09
C HIS A 24 1.10 9.69 5.89
N PHE A 25 1.35 8.62 5.14
CA PHE A 25 0.50 8.21 4.02
C PHE A 25 -0.99 8.12 4.40
N TRP A 26 -1.34 7.63 5.60
CA TRP A 26 -2.74 7.44 6.02
C TRP A 26 -3.38 8.67 6.68
N ARG A 27 -2.60 9.67 7.10
CA ARG A 27 -3.14 10.90 7.70
C ARG A 27 -4.08 11.63 6.73
N GLU A 28 -5.06 12.34 7.29
CA GLU A 28 -6.06 13.06 6.50
C GLU A 28 -5.48 14.24 5.75
N ASP A 29 -4.49 14.91 6.33
CA ASP A 29 -3.81 16.09 5.81
C ASP A 29 -2.68 15.78 4.82
N PHE A 30 -2.34 14.49 4.64
CA PHE A 30 -1.29 14.10 3.70
C PHE A 30 -1.81 13.90 2.28
N GLU A 31 -1.34 14.73 1.37
CA GLU A 31 -1.63 14.64 -0.06
C GLU A 31 -0.67 13.68 -0.77
N VAL A 32 -1.23 12.60 -1.32
CA VAL A 32 -0.47 11.60 -2.10
C VAL A 32 -0.36 12.10 -3.55
N VAL A 33 0.54 13.04 -3.79
CA VAL A 33 0.65 13.72 -5.11
C VAL A 33 2.06 13.77 -5.70
N HIS A 34 3.09 13.52 -4.89
CA HIS A 34 4.48 13.66 -5.31
C HIS A 34 4.97 12.48 -6.15
N ARG A 35 5.57 12.76 -7.31
CA ARG A 35 6.15 11.74 -8.21
C ARG A 35 7.19 10.87 -7.52
N GLU A 36 8.00 11.48 -6.66
CA GLU A 36 9.06 10.82 -5.89
C GLU A 36 8.49 9.70 -5.00
N LEU A 37 7.30 9.92 -4.42
CA LEU A 37 6.60 8.92 -3.64
C LEU A 37 6.17 7.73 -4.53
N GLY A 38 5.72 8.00 -5.75
CA GLY A 38 5.44 6.96 -6.74
C GLY A 38 6.66 6.10 -7.05
N CYS A 39 7.82 6.71 -7.30
CA CYS A 39 9.07 5.99 -7.51
C CYS A 39 9.51 5.18 -6.28
N ALA A 40 9.31 5.73 -5.06
CA ALA A 40 9.61 5.02 -3.83
C ALA A 40 8.72 3.77 -3.65
N ILE A 41 7.41 3.88 -3.93
CA ILE A 41 6.48 2.75 -3.92
C ILE A 41 6.91 1.67 -4.90
N ILE A 42 7.34 2.06 -6.10
CA ILE A 42 7.88 1.13 -7.10
C ILE A 42 9.10 0.38 -6.55
N CYS A 43 10.07 1.14 -6.01
CA CYS A 43 11.29 0.58 -5.46
C CYS A 43 11.02 -0.42 -4.33
N MET A 44 10.13 -0.07 -3.39
CA MET A 44 9.74 -0.95 -2.29
C MET A 44 9.01 -2.20 -2.79
N SER A 45 8.04 -2.03 -3.69
CA SER A 45 7.25 -3.14 -4.23
C SER A 45 8.10 -4.16 -4.98
N ASN A 46 9.13 -3.71 -5.70
CA ASN A 46 10.06 -4.60 -6.39
C ASN A 46 10.90 -5.46 -5.43
N LYS A 47 11.26 -4.95 -4.23
CA LYS A 47 11.98 -5.76 -3.23
C LYS A 47 11.18 -6.99 -2.76
N PHE A 48 9.86 -6.89 -2.80
CA PHE A 48 8.93 -7.95 -2.40
C PHE A 48 8.32 -8.66 -3.61
N SER A 49 8.79 -8.39 -4.83
CA SER A 49 8.24 -8.93 -6.08
C SER A 49 6.73 -8.68 -6.24
N LEU A 50 6.22 -7.55 -5.73
CA LEU A 50 4.80 -7.20 -5.76
C LEU A 50 4.36 -6.52 -7.05
N MET A 51 5.29 -6.26 -7.96
CA MET A 51 5.03 -5.69 -9.28
C MET A 51 5.59 -6.56 -10.39
N GLN A 52 4.98 -6.41 -11.56
CA GLN A 52 5.45 -6.96 -12.83
C GLN A 52 6.47 -6.00 -13.49
N GLU A 53 7.06 -6.42 -14.60
CA GLU A 53 8.06 -5.63 -15.34
C GLU A 53 7.51 -4.30 -15.90
N ASP A 54 6.19 -4.19 -16.05
CA ASP A 54 5.48 -3.00 -16.52
C ASP A 54 5.09 -2.03 -15.39
N SER A 55 5.67 -2.20 -14.20
CA SER A 55 5.36 -1.41 -13.01
C SER A 55 3.86 -1.46 -12.64
N ARG A 56 3.14 -2.53 -13.00
CA ARG A 56 1.79 -2.85 -12.51
C ARG A 56 1.86 -3.91 -11.42
N MET A 57 0.83 -4.00 -10.59
CA MET A 57 0.75 -4.98 -9.51
C MET A 57 0.86 -6.41 -10.05
N HIS A 58 1.64 -7.24 -9.36
CA HIS A 58 1.65 -8.69 -9.58
C HIS A 58 0.55 -9.33 -8.72
N HIS A 59 -0.59 -9.63 -9.33
CA HIS A 59 -1.82 -10.03 -8.62
C HIS A 59 -1.62 -11.24 -7.68
N VAL A 60 -0.94 -12.30 -8.14
CA VAL A 60 -0.72 -13.51 -7.34
C VAL A 60 0.18 -13.22 -6.13
N ASN A 61 1.36 -12.65 -6.38
CA ASN A 61 2.29 -12.25 -5.32
C ASN A 61 1.65 -11.28 -4.32
N MET A 62 0.83 -10.31 -4.77
CA MET A 62 0.10 -9.43 -3.85
C MET A 62 -0.92 -10.21 -3.01
N HIS A 63 -1.66 -11.14 -3.61
CA HIS A 63 -2.56 -12.02 -2.86
C HIS A 63 -1.82 -12.82 -1.78
N ASP A 64 -0.75 -13.49 -2.17
CA ASP A 64 0.01 -14.37 -1.27
C ASP A 64 0.70 -13.56 -0.17
N TYR A 65 1.22 -12.38 -0.53
CA TYR A 65 1.79 -11.44 0.42
C TYR A 65 0.74 -10.98 1.44
N VAL A 66 -0.44 -10.52 1.00
CA VAL A 66 -1.50 -10.10 1.93
C VAL A 66 -1.99 -11.27 2.79
N LYS A 67 -2.09 -12.50 2.24
CA LYS A 67 -2.49 -13.71 2.98
C LYS A 67 -1.48 -14.17 4.01
N SER A 68 -0.21 -13.76 3.91
CA SER A 68 0.82 -14.10 4.90
C SER A 68 0.59 -13.44 6.26
N PHE A 69 -0.30 -12.45 6.35
CA PHE A 69 -0.65 -11.75 7.57
C PHE A 69 -1.88 -12.33 8.29
N PRO A 70 -2.00 -12.16 9.62
CA PRO A 70 -3.20 -12.51 10.38
C PRO A 70 -4.48 -11.89 9.77
N ASP A 71 -5.50 -12.72 9.52
CA ASP A 71 -6.75 -12.35 8.85
C ASP A 71 -6.61 -11.80 7.41
N GLY A 72 -5.41 -11.92 6.82
CA GLY A 72 -5.09 -11.45 5.47
C GLY A 72 -5.94 -12.09 4.37
N GLN A 73 -6.45 -13.31 4.60
CA GLN A 73 -7.36 -14.00 3.69
C GLN A 73 -8.62 -13.16 3.41
N VAL A 74 -9.16 -12.48 4.43
CA VAL A 74 -10.38 -11.66 4.33
C VAL A 74 -10.14 -10.36 3.56
N LEU A 75 -8.90 -9.88 3.56
CA LEU A 75 -8.53 -8.60 2.96
C LEU A 75 -7.95 -8.73 1.55
N SER A 76 -7.30 -9.85 1.24
CA SER A 76 -6.49 -10.01 0.02
C SER A 76 -7.27 -9.72 -1.28
N GLU A 77 -8.45 -10.33 -1.46
CA GLU A 77 -9.30 -10.11 -2.63
C GLU A 77 -9.76 -8.65 -2.75
N LYS A 78 -10.17 -8.05 -1.64
CA LYS A 78 -10.64 -6.68 -1.62
C LYS A 78 -9.51 -5.70 -1.95
N MET A 79 -8.33 -5.90 -1.38
CA MET A 79 -7.17 -5.04 -1.61
C MET A 79 -6.66 -5.12 -3.06
N VAL A 80 -6.46 -6.33 -3.58
CA VAL A 80 -6.07 -6.56 -4.98
C VAL A 80 -7.10 -5.96 -5.94
N GLY A 81 -8.39 -6.16 -5.66
CA GLY A 81 -9.47 -5.58 -6.46
C GLY A 81 -9.45 -4.05 -6.47
N LEU A 82 -9.23 -3.40 -5.32
CA LEU A 82 -9.16 -1.95 -5.23
C LEU A 82 -7.95 -1.37 -5.99
N ILE A 83 -6.77 -1.96 -5.81
CA ILE A 83 -5.55 -1.51 -6.51
C ILE A 83 -5.73 -1.66 -8.01
N HIS A 84 -6.18 -2.83 -8.48
CA HIS A 84 -6.39 -3.10 -9.89
C HIS A 84 -7.44 -2.16 -10.53
N ASN A 85 -8.51 -1.84 -9.81
CA ASN A 85 -9.51 -0.87 -10.27
C ASN A 85 -8.96 0.55 -10.32
N CYS A 86 -7.98 0.90 -9.47
CA CYS A 86 -7.28 2.17 -9.53
C CYS A 86 -6.28 2.21 -10.69
N GLU A 87 -5.54 1.12 -10.96
CA GLU A 87 -4.64 1.02 -12.12
C GLU A 87 -5.36 1.28 -13.43
N LYS A 88 -6.53 0.68 -13.64
CA LYS A 88 -7.35 0.90 -14.85
C LYS A 88 -7.73 2.36 -15.11
N LYS A 89 -7.79 3.20 -14.07
CA LYS A 89 -8.17 4.61 -14.22
C LYS A 89 -7.02 5.49 -14.73
N TYR A 90 -5.79 4.98 -14.67
CA TYR A 90 -4.56 5.72 -14.98
C TYR A 90 -3.67 4.93 -15.94
N ASP A 91 -4.25 4.01 -16.70
CA ASP A 91 -3.54 3.12 -17.63
C ASP A 91 -2.95 3.87 -18.84
N ASP A 92 -3.43 5.09 -19.08
CA ASP A 92 -3.00 6.02 -20.11
C ASP A 92 -1.79 6.88 -19.70
N LEU A 93 -1.36 6.81 -18.43
CA LEU A 93 -0.17 7.54 -17.97
C LEU A 93 1.12 6.77 -18.31
N GLU A 94 1.98 7.40 -19.10
CA GLU A 94 3.25 6.83 -19.56
C GLU A 94 4.37 6.88 -18.49
N ASP A 95 4.37 7.89 -17.61
CA ASP A 95 5.33 7.94 -16.50
C ASP A 95 4.87 7.01 -15.36
N ASP A 96 5.62 5.94 -15.14
CA ASP A 96 5.32 4.92 -14.15
C ASP A 96 5.22 5.48 -12.72
N CYS A 97 6.09 6.42 -12.34
CA CYS A 97 6.06 6.99 -11.00
C CYS A 97 4.82 7.86 -10.79
N ASP A 98 4.47 8.69 -11.78
CA ASP A 98 3.24 9.48 -11.76
C ASP A 98 2.00 8.58 -11.76
N ARG A 99 2.00 7.52 -12.56
CA ARG A 99 0.92 6.53 -12.56
C ARG A 99 0.76 5.89 -11.19
N VAL A 100 1.85 5.39 -10.60
CA VAL A 100 1.81 4.70 -9.30
C VAL A 100 1.36 5.64 -8.18
N VAL A 101 1.79 6.91 -8.14
CA VAL A 101 1.30 7.84 -7.10
C VAL A 101 -0.20 8.13 -7.26
N LYS A 102 -0.71 8.26 -8.49
CA LYS A 102 -2.15 8.44 -8.75
C LYS A 102 -2.95 7.20 -8.36
N VAL A 103 -2.44 6.01 -8.65
CA VAL A 103 -3.02 4.73 -8.20
C VAL A 103 -3.04 4.66 -6.67
N ALA A 104 -1.95 5.03 -6.00
CA ALA A 104 -1.86 5.05 -4.54
C ALA A 104 -2.85 6.04 -3.90
N ALA A 105 -3.00 7.24 -4.48
CA ALA A 105 -3.98 8.22 -4.04
C ALA A 105 -5.42 7.71 -4.21
N CYS A 106 -5.71 7.09 -5.35
CA CYS A 106 -6.99 6.44 -5.62
C CYS A 106 -7.26 5.33 -4.62
N PHE A 107 -6.26 4.49 -4.34
CA PHE A 107 -6.35 3.40 -3.39
C PHE A 107 -6.64 3.92 -1.98
N LYS A 108 -5.91 4.94 -1.50
CA LYS A 108 -6.14 5.59 -0.20
C LYS A 108 -7.59 6.05 -0.05
N ARG A 109 -8.12 6.75 -1.05
CA ARG A 109 -9.50 7.24 -1.06
C ARG A 109 -10.51 6.09 -1.04
N ASP A 110 -10.34 5.10 -1.90
CA ASP A 110 -11.27 3.99 -2.03
C ASP A 110 -11.22 3.06 -0.81
N ALA A 111 -10.04 2.86 -0.21
CA ALA A 111 -9.86 2.13 1.05
C ALA A 111 -10.55 2.83 2.24
N LYS A 112 -10.47 4.17 2.31
CA LYS A 112 -11.20 4.97 3.30
C LYS A 112 -12.71 4.84 3.11
N ARG A 113 -13.20 5.03 1.89
CA ARG A 113 -14.63 4.88 1.54
C ARG A 113 -15.17 3.50 1.92
N ASP A 114 -14.36 2.46 1.69
CA ASP A 114 -14.77 1.07 1.90
C ASP A 114 -14.54 0.59 3.36
N GLY A 115 -14.11 1.48 4.26
CA GLY A 115 -13.92 1.22 5.69
C GLY A 115 -12.76 0.28 6.03
N ILE A 116 -11.84 0.06 5.08
CA ILE A 116 -10.71 -0.85 5.26
C ILE A 116 -9.40 -0.13 5.60
N ALA A 117 -9.37 1.20 5.45
CA ALA A 117 -8.21 2.02 5.82
C ALA A 117 -7.89 1.85 7.32
N PRO A 118 -6.62 1.71 7.69
CA PRO A 118 -6.21 1.70 9.09
C PRO A 118 -6.30 3.11 9.70
N GLU A 119 -6.65 3.18 10.98
CA GLU A 119 -6.49 4.39 11.78
C GLU A 119 -5.02 4.58 12.15
N VAL A 120 -4.53 5.82 12.20
CA VAL A 120 -3.13 6.13 12.53
C VAL A 120 -2.72 5.55 13.89
N THR A 121 -3.63 5.62 14.87
CA THR A 121 -3.44 5.05 16.22
C THR A 121 -3.30 3.53 16.22
N MET A 122 -3.91 2.84 15.26
CA MET A 122 -3.71 1.40 15.07
C MET A 122 -2.33 1.12 14.47
N ILE A 123 -1.83 2.01 13.61
CA ILE A 123 -0.47 1.92 13.07
C ILE A 123 0.56 2.04 14.18
N GLU A 124 0.43 3.05 15.02
CA GLU A 124 1.26 3.26 16.21
C GLU A 124 1.26 2.04 17.15
N ALA A 125 0.08 1.48 17.46
CA ALA A 125 -0.03 0.33 18.36
C ALA A 125 0.66 -0.94 17.84
N VAL A 126 0.69 -1.14 16.52
CA VAL A 126 1.42 -2.25 15.91
C VAL A 126 2.92 -1.94 15.86
N MET A 127 3.33 -0.69 15.63
CA MET A 127 4.74 -0.29 15.68
C MET A 127 5.37 -0.60 17.04
N GLU A 128 4.69 -0.25 18.14
CA GLU A 128 5.15 -0.54 19.50
C GLU A 128 5.29 -2.05 19.80
N LYS A 129 4.55 -2.90 19.08
CA LYS A 129 4.56 -4.35 19.28
C LYS A 129 5.72 -5.06 18.58
N TYR A 130 6.31 -4.43 17.56
CA TYR A 130 7.33 -5.01 16.68
C TYR A 130 8.68 -4.25 16.69
N MET A 131 8.77 -3.15 17.43
CA MET A 131 10.04 -2.50 17.85
C MET A 131 10.48 -3.02 19.21
#